data_AF-A0A7C1D1A6-F1
#
_entry.id   AF-A0A7C1D1A6-F1
#
_cell.length_a   1.000
_cell.length_b   1.000
_cell.length_c   1.000
_cell.angle_alpha   90.00
_cell.angle_beta   90.00
_cell.angle_gamma   90.00
#
_symmetry.space_group_name_H-M   'P 1'
#
loop_
_entity.id
_entity.type
_entity.pdbx_description
1 polymer ?
#
loop_
_entity_poly.entity_id
_entity_poly.type
_entity_poly.pdbx_seq_one_letter_code
_entity_poly.pdbx_strand_id
1 'polypeptide(L)'
;MNDVKTELEKIVGPDFLITPEKPEYHAYTFGDATMYRSKPDYVAYPGTVEQIQQIIRLANEREIAVITAAGLTGLSGGAVAQGGILMNVTRLRQVKGVDEISRTVTVEPGMSCAKLNEHLASFSLIIPVAPASHLVSTIGANIAEAAGGTWGMSKGTFKNYLLSMKVVDGQGNLFETGKPFPKQSTGPDLTALFIGSEGTMGVIVEMTFRCDYLPEDIWTARAVFAEESALQKIHEGLARDKINLFSFEYMDEKMMKCFGKENMLLLLQTAGSAVDAKVEMEKLIKMLNELNPTELKYTNDPEQTDELYTERRSALGALAKANIDKPVIIQFDPVLPLKKFTLGIEKMRELARRENLELIIYGHAGDGNLHPTFIVEDDLEQKKKAAKVIREFDEWVEKEGGVYAGEHAVGFFLGRSQDQIRPEVGSYLRKIKQAFDPNAVLNPGKLIDSVEPSLKMTPVKPEYQGIAKIVSLCAKCHLCKNDSPKFAQTPFEHNTIRGRIAMIDAATRGQIAFKNIQSLVTEMAPWTKDMNCPTFIKERMQELIDKSIARAND
;
A
#
# COMPACT_ATOMS: atom_id res chain seq x y z
N MET A 1 2.05 19.67 27.15
CA MET A 1 1.16 19.68 25.96
C MET A 1 0.99 21.08 25.36
N ASN A 2 0.61 22.13 26.11
CA ASN A 2 0.49 23.48 25.53
C ASN A 2 1.81 24.01 24.95
N ASP A 3 2.95 23.71 25.58
CA ASP A 3 4.29 24.08 25.08
C ASP A 3 4.62 23.40 23.74
N VAL A 4 4.43 22.08 23.64
CA VAL A 4 4.71 21.30 22.42
C VAL A 4 3.88 21.76 21.23
N LYS A 5 2.58 22.03 21.45
CA LYS A 5 1.70 22.58 20.41
C LYS A 5 2.27 23.87 19.85
N THR A 6 2.61 24.82 20.73
CA THR A 6 3.12 26.14 20.32
C THR A 6 4.45 26.03 19.58
N GLU A 7 5.36 25.15 20.00
CA GLU A 7 6.62 24.92 19.27
C GLU A 7 6.37 24.29 17.90
N LEU A 8 5.48 23.29 17.79
CA LEU A 8 5.12 22.71 16.49
C LEU A 8 4.45 23.74 15.57
N GLU A 9 3.57 24.61 16.09
CA GLU A 9 2.97 25.71 15.31
C GLU A 9 4.03 26.69 14.79
N LYS A 10 5.07 26.99 15.57
CA LYS A 10 6.20 27.81 15.11
C LYS A 10 7.00 27.12 14.00
N ILE A 11 7.19 25.79 14.10
CA ILE A 11 7.99 25.02 13.14
C ILE A 11 7.25 24.91 11.80
N VAL A 12 6.04 24.34 11.78
CA VAL A 12 5.34 24.03 10.52
C VAL A 12 4.35 25.10 10.08
N GLY A 13 3.91 25.97 10.99
CA GLY A 13 2.82 26.93 10.80
C GLY A 13 1.45 26.37 11.24
N PRO A 14 0.52 27.24 11.68
CA PRO A 14 -0.78 26.82 12.24
C PRO A 14 -1.70 26.09 11.22
N ASP A 15 -1.53 26.37 9.93
CA ASP A 15 -2.28 25.73 8.84
C ASP A 15 -1.81 24.29 8.56
N PHE A 16 -0.59 23.96 9.00
CA PHE A 16 0.07 22.68 8.76
C PHE A 16 0.20 21.83 10.03
N LEU A 17 -0.40 22.28 11.14
CA LEU A 17 -0.58 21.52 12.36
C LEU A 17 -2.07 21.25 12.59
N ILE A 18 -2.41 19.97 12.76
CA ILE A 18 -3.77 19.53 13.07
C ILE A 18 -3.76 18.86 14.44
N THR A 19 -4.70 19.26 15.27
CA THR A 19 -4.79 18.90 16.69
C THR A 19 -6.20 18.40 17.00
N PRO A 20 -6.39 17.59 18.08
CA PRO A 20 -7.67 16.95 18.39
C PRO A 20 -8.89 17.88 18.51
N GLU A 21 -8.68 19.16 18.79
CA GLU A 21 -9.77 20.16 18.84
C GLU A 21 -10.32 20.57 17.45
N LYS A 22 -9.59 20.29 16.36
CA LYS A 22 -10.02 20.60 14.99
C LYS A 22 -10.83 19.43 14.40
N PRO A 23 -11.97 19.66 13.71
CA PRO A 23 -12.72 18.60 13.05
C PRO A 23 -11.88 17.74 12.08
N GLU A 24 -10.92 18.36 11.41
CA GLU A 24 -10.00 17.74 10.45
C GLU A 24 -9.16 16.62 11.06
N TYR A 25 -8.91 16.66 12.38
CA TYR A 25 -8.17 15.63 13.11
C TYR A 25 -8.77 14.24 12.90
N HIS A 26 -10.10 14.14 12.84
CA HIS A 26 -10.77 12.85 12.74
C HIS A 26 -10.49 12.12 11.40
N ALA A 27 -10.03 12.83 10.37
CA ALA A 27 -9.56 12.21 9.13
C ALA A 27 -8.37 11.25 9.34
N TYR A 28 -7.55 11.52 10.35
CA TYR A 28 -6.33 10.75 10.62
C TYR A 28 -6.56 9.56 11.53
N THR A 29 -7.75 9.45 12.15
CA THR A 29 -8.05 8.40 13.13
C THR A 29 -8.22 7.02 12.50
N PHE A 30 -8.42 6.94 11.18
CA PHE A 30 -8.38 5.69 10.45
C PHE A 30 -6.96 5.10 10.33
N GLY A 31 -5.91 5.92 10.41
CA GLY A 31 -4.54 5.47 10.19
C GLY A 31 -4.27 5.15 8.71
N ASP A 32 -3.62 4.01 8.45
CA ASP A 32 -3.29 3.53 7.11
C ASP A 32 -4.43 2.66 6.50
N ALA A 33 -4.14 1.61 5.73
CA ALA A 33 -5.14 0.72 5.14
C ALA A 33 -5.45 -0.52 6.00
N THR A 34 -4.88 -0.58 7.21
CA THR A 34 -5.13 -1.68 8.14
C THR A 34 -6.44 -1.51 8.92
N MET A 35 -6.82 -2.56 9.65
CA MET A 35 -7.94 -2.54 10.59
C MET A 35 -7.68 -1.72 11.87
N TYR A 36 -6.45 -1.29 12.11
CA TYR A 36 -6.09 -0.56 13.32
C TYR A 36 -6.53 0.90 13.20
N ARG A 37 -6.71 1.55 14.35
CA ARG A 37 -7.09 2.97 14.40
C ARG A 37 -5.98 3.77 15.02
N SER A 38 -5.77 4.95 14.46
CA SER A 38 -4.73 5.88 14.85
C SER A 38 -5.30 6.92 15.81
N LYS A 39 -4.46 7.40 16.73
CA LYS A 39 -4.78 8.44 17.69
C LYS A 39 -3.52 9.26 17.99
N PRO A 40 -3.01 10.05 17.04
CA PRO A 40 -1.86 10.91 17.28
C PRO A 40 -2.22 12.06 18.24
N ASP A 41 -1.26 12.59 18.98
CA ASP A 41 -1.46 13.82 19.76
C ASP A 41 -1.41 15.06 18.85
N TYR A 42 -0.61 14.97 17.78
CA TYR A 42 -0.42 16.02 16.78
C TYR A 42 -0.26 15.42 15.39
N VAL A 43 -0.80 16.07 14.37
CA VAL A 43 -0.50 15.76 12.97
C VAL A 43 0.22 16.96 12.36
N ALA A 44 1.47 16.77 11.97
CA ALA A 44 2.33 17.84 11.44
C ALA A 44 2.67 17.56 9.97
N TYR A 45 2.54 18.59 9.14
CA TYR A 45 2.90 18.56 7.72
C TYR A 45 4.11 19.48 7.46
N PRO A 46 5.35 19.03 7.67
CA PRO A 46 6.52 19.81 7.30
C PRO A 46 6.61 19.97 5.77
N GLY A 47 7.04 21.14 5.32
CA GLY A 47 7.26 21.50 3.91
C GLY A 47 8.72 21.73 3.54
N THR A 48 9.66 21.62 4.49
CA THR A 48 11.10 21.71 4.23
C THR A 48 11.88 20.68 5.05
N VAL A 49 13.14 20.42 4.67
CA VAL A 49 14.04 19.52 5.41
C VAL A 49 14.32 20.06 6.81
N GLU A 50 14.50 21.37 6.94
CA GLU A 50 14.78 22.05 8.20
C GLU A 50 13.62 21.85 9.20
N GLN A 51 12.38 21.93 8.74
CA GLN A 51 11.20 21.66 9.58
C GLN A 51 11.18 20.21 10.09
N ILE A 52 11.56 19.23 9.25
CA ILE A 52 11.70 17.83 9.68
C ILE A 52 12.78 17.70 10.76
N GLN A 53 13.95 18.30 10.55
CA GLN A 53 15.03 18.29 11.53
C GLN A 53 14.60 18.92 12.87
N GLN A 54 13.87 20.03 12.82
CA GLN A 54 13.34 20.70 14.02
C GLN A 54 12.30 19.84 14.76
N ILE A 55 11.38 19.19 14.05
CA ILE A 55 10.41 18.26 14.66
C ILE A 55 11.13 17.11 15.37
N ILE A 56 12.13 16.49 14.73
CA ILE A 56 12.86 15.37 15.31
C ILE A 56 13.67 15.82 16.54
N ARG A 57 14.33 16.99 16.49
CA ARG A 57 15.04 17.52 17.66
C ARG A 57 14.09 17.81 18.83
N LEU A 58 12.94 18.45 18.56
CA LEU A 58 11.91 18.68 19.57
C LEU A 58 11.40 17.36 20.17
N ALA A 59 11.19 16.34 19.33
CA ALA A 59 10.78 15.02 19.76
C ALA A 59 11.80 14.35 20.69
N ASN A 60 13.10 14.49 20.40
CA ASN A 60 14.16 14.04 21.30
C ASN A 60 14.15 14.81 22.63
N GLU A 61 14.05 16.13 22.59
CA GLU A 61 14.05 16.99 23.79
C GLU A 61 12.84 16.75 24.71
N ARG A 62 11.73 16.26 24.15
CA ARG A 62 10.46 16.05 24.86
C ARG A 62 10.09 14.59 25.04
N GLU A 63 10.94 13.67 24.56
CA GLU A 63 10.71 12.22 24.57
C GLU A 63 9.37 11.83 23.93
N ILE A 64 9.07 12.42 22.77
CA ILE A 64 7.81 12.20 22.04
C ILE A 64 8.09 11.35 20.81
N ALA A 65 7.31 10.29 20.62
CA ALA A 65 7.37 9.47 19.41
C ALA A 65 6.97 10.27 18.16
N VAL A 66 7.71 10.09 17.07
CA VAL A 66 7.41 10.62 15.75
C VAL A 66 7.07 9.45 14.83
N ILE A 67 5.81 9.41 14.41
CA ILE A 67 5.30 8.42 13.47
C ILE A 67 5.38 9.00 12.06
N THR A 68 6.25 8.46 11.23
CA THR A 68 6.42 8.95 9.87
C THR A 68 5.27 8.49 8.99
N ALA A 69 4.74 9.38 8.17
CA ALA A 69 3.63 9.10 7.28
C ALA A 69 3.78 9.81 5.93
N ALA A 70 3.05 9.30 4.94
CA ALA A 70 2.85 9.97 3.66
C ALA A 70 1.42 9.70 3.15
N GLY A 71 1.27 8.90 2.08
CA GLY A 71 -0.03 8.61 1.47
C GLY A 71 -1.00 7.76 2.31
N LEU A 72 -0.59 7.25 3.47
CA LEU A 72 -1.42 6.43 4.37
C LEU A 72 -2.09 5.23 3.67
N THR A 73 -1.42 4.66 2.67
CA THR A 73 -1.89 3.51 1.87
C THR A 73 -1.35 2.16 2.37
N GLY A 74 -0.40 2.16 3.32
CA GLY A 74 0.27 0.95 3.80
C GLY A 74 -0.65 -0.05 4.49
N LEU A 75 -0.25 -1.32 4.48
CA LEU A 75 -0.98 -2.46 5.05
C LEU A 75 -0.24 -3.10 6.25
N SER A 76 0.84 -2.47 6.73
CA SER A 76 1.70 -2.92 7.83
C SER A 76 1.36 -2.34 9.21
N GLY A 77 0.56 -1.27 9.27
CA GLY A 77 0.41 -0.47 10.48
C GLY A 77 1.52 0.58 10.64
N GLY A 78 2.46 0.71 9.69
CA GLY A 78 3.62 1.59 9.78
C GLY A 78 3.28 3.06 10.07
N ALA A 79 2.17 3.55 9.53
CA ALA A 79 1.71 4.93 9.74
C ALA A 79 0.58 5.08 10.78
N VAL A 80 0.24 4.02 11.52
CA VAL A 80 -0.70 4.10 12.64
C VAL A 80 0.02 4.66 13.86
N ALA A 81 -0.54 5.72 14.45
CA ALA A 81 -0.01 6.39 15.64
C ALA A 81 -0.84 6.06 16.88
N GLN A 82 -0.19 5.88 18.02
CA GLN A 82 -0.82 5.65 19.33
C GLN A 82 -0.30 6.69 20.33
N GLY A 83 -0.64 7.95 20.08
CA GLY A 83 0.01 9.13 20.65
C GLY A 83 1.16 9.63 19.77
N GLY A 84 1.83 10.68 20.24
CA GLY A 84 2.97 11.30 19.57
C GLY A 84 2.60 12.16 18.36
N ILE A 85 3.60 12.43 17.54
CA ILE A 85 3.49 13.29 16.35
C ILE A 85 3.38 12.39 15.11
N LEU A 86 2.24 12.42 14.42
CA LEU A 86 2.13 11.88 13.07
C LEU A 86 2.72 12.90 12.09
N MET A 87 3.95 12.70 11.65
CA MET A 87 4.67 13.60 10.75
C MET A 87 4.49 13.15 9.29
N ASN A 88 3.73 13.92 8.53
CA ASN A 88 3.38 13.59 7.14
C ASN A 88 4.19 14.42 6.14
N VAL A 89 5.02 13.77 5.32
CA VAL A 89 5.97 14.43 4.41
C VAL A 89 5.41 14.74 3.01
N THR A 90 4.10 14.60 2.77
CA THR A 90 3.48 14.77 1.44
C THR A 90 3.59 16.19 0.85
N ARG A 91 4.00 17.20 1.64
CA ARG A 91 4.29 18.55 1.11
C ARG A 91 5.62 18.62 0.35
N LEU A 92 6.58 17.74 0.65
CA LEU A 92 7.83 17.60 -0.10
C LEU A 92 7.55 16.78 -1.36
N ARG A 93 7.21 17.43 -2.47
CA ARG A 93 6.69 16.75 -3.68
C ARG A 93 7.21 17.36 -4.98
N GLN A 94 8.39 17.96 -4.96
CA GLN A 94 9.02 18.53 -6.16
C GLN A 94 9.90 17.50 -6.87
N VAL A 95 9.88 17.54 -8.20
CA VAL A 95 10.96 16.98 -9.02
C VAL A 95 12.10 18.00 -9.01
N LYS A 96 13.27 17.61 -8.53
CA LYS A 96 14.45 18.49 -8.43
C LYS A 96 15.20 18.59 -9.74
N GLY A 97 15.13 17.55 -10.58
CA GLY A 97 15.71 17.54 -11.92
C GLY A 97 15.62 16.18 -12.59
N VAL A 98 15.64 16.19 -13.92
CA VAL A 98 15.74 15.01 -14.79
C VAL A 98 16.99 15.18 -15.65
N ASP A 99 17.83 14.14 -15.70
CA ASP A 99 18.96 14.04 -16.63
C ASP A 99 18.63 12.96 -17.65
N GLU A 100 18.33 13.37 -18.88
CA GLU A 100 17.96 12.48 -19.99
C GLU A 100 19.14 11.66 -20.50
N ILE A 101 20.37 12.19 -20.40
CA ILE A 101 21.59 11.53 -20.87
C ILE A 101 21.92 10.37 -19.93
N SER A 102 21.94 10.64 -18.63
CA SER A 102 22.17 9.62 -17.61
C SER A 102 20.93 8.78 -17.31
N ARG A 103 19.75 9.23 -17.78
CA ARG A 103 18.42 8.68 -17.48
C ARG A 103 18.18 8.57 -15.99
N THR A 104 18.28 9.70 -15.30
CA THR A 104 18.04 9.78 -13.86
C THR A 104 17.05 10.87 -13.51
N VAL A 105 16.36 10.70 -12.38
CA VAL A 105 15.47 11.71 -11.81
C VAL A 105 15.73 11.86 -10.33
N THR A 106 15.79 13.09 -9.85
CA THR A 106 15.85 13.42 -8.42
C THR A 106 14.51 14.01 -7.98
N VAL A 107 13.94 13.49 -6.91
CA VAL A 107 12.56 13.79 -6.48
C VAL A 107 12.41 13.77 -4.96
N GLU A 108 11.45 14.52 -4.45
CA GLU A 108 11.06 14.56 -3.04
C GLU A 108 10.06 13.44 -2.66
N PRO A 109 10.03 12.99 -1.39
CA PRO A 109 9.36 11.75 -0.94
C PRO A 109 7.84 11.74 -1.08
N GLY A 110 7.20 12.91 -1.09
CA GLY A 110 5.76 13.11 -1.18
C GLY A 110 5.19 13.07 -2.59
N MET A 111 6.02 12.92 -3.63
CA MET A 111 5.54 12.76 -5.01
C MET A 111 4.85 11.41 -5.19
N SER A 112 3.66 11.37 -5.81
CA SER A 112 3.01 10.10 -6.15
C SER A 112 3.65 9.44 -7.37
N CYS A 113 3.60 8.11 -7.45
CA CYS A 113 4.21 7.37 -8.56
C CYS A 113 3.63 7.77 -9.91
N ALA A 114 2.30 7.89 -9.98
CA ALA A 114 1.62 8.28 -11.21
C ALA A 114 2.07 9.64 -11.72
N LYS A 115 2.15 10.65 -10.83
CA LYS A 115 2.59 12.01 -11.20
C LYS A 115 4.05 12.07 -11.59
N LEU A 116 4.90 11.29 -10.91
CA LEU A 116 6.30 11.20 -11.29
C LEU A 116 6.43 10.60 -12.69
N ASN A 117 5.76 9.49 -12.98
CA ASN A 117 5.81 8.86 -14.29
C ASN A 117 5.13 9.71 -15.39
N GLU A 118 4.06 10.44 -15.08
CA GLU A 118 3.47 11.45 -15.97
C GLU A 118 4.49 12.53 -16.35
N HIS A 119 5.27 13.03 -15.37
CA HIS A 119 6.35 13.97 -15.62
C HIS A 119 7.50 13.35 -16.43
N LEU A 120 7.88 12.10 -16.15
CA LEU A 120 8.95 11.41 -16.88
C LEU A 120 8.56 11.08 -18.33
N ALA A 121 7.27 10.90 -18.62
CA ALA A 121 6.78 10.59 -19.96
C ALA A 121 7.13 11.68 -20.98
N SER A 122 7.23 12.96 -20.59
CA SER A 122 7.67 14.04 -21.48
C SER A 122 9.13 13.91 -21.94
N PHE A 123 9.91 13.06 -21.26
CA PHE A 123 11.29 12.70 -21.59
C PHE A 123 11.40 11.30 -22.17
N SER A 124 10.27 10.64 -22.49
CA SER A 124 10.21 9.22 -22.87
C SER A 124 10.82 8.26 -21.83
N LEU A 125 10.83 8.67 -20.56
CA LEU A 125 11.37 7.90 -19.44
C LEU A 125 10.26 7.36 -18.54
N ILE A 126 10.58 6.31 -17.77
CA ILE A 126 9.70 5.73 -16.76
C ILE A 126 10.51 5.14 -15.59
N ILE A 127 9.96 5.17 -14.38
CA ILE A 127 10.32 4.22 -13.32
C ILE A 127 9.27 3.10 -13.37
N PRO A 128 9.60 1.91 -13.91
CA PRO A 128 8.63 0.88 -14.24
C PRO A 128 8.30 0.03 -13.01
N VAL A 129 7.87 0.68 -11.93
CA VAL A 129 7.38 0.07 -10.71
C VAL A 129 6.10 0.79 -10.31
N ALA A 130 5.00 0.06 -10.26
CA ALA A 130 3.68 0.61 -9.97
C ALA A 130 2.93 -0.29 -8.99
N PRO A 131 2.90 0.09 -7.70
CA PRO A 131 2.00 -0.55 -6.74
C PRO A 131 0.54 -0.39 -7.18
N ALA A 132 -0.37 -1.24 -6.67
CA ALA A 132 -1.80 -1.07 -6.92
C ALA A 132 -2.32 0.32 -6.51
N SER A 133 -1.65 0.97 -5.55
CA SER A 133 -1.94 2.32 -5.07
C SER A 133 -1.13 3.44 -5.73
N HIS A 134 -0.43 3.20 -6.84
CA HIS A 134 0.49 4.14 -7.51
C HIS A 134 -0.07 5.56 -7.77
N LEU A 135 -1.39 5.71 -7.94
CA LEU A 135 -2.05 7.01 -8.09
C LEU A 135 -1.83 7.93 -6.86
N VAL A 136 -1.70 7.34 -5.67
CA VAL A 136 -1.67 8.04 -4.38
C VAL A 136 -0.53 7.67 -3.44
N SER A 137 0.01 6.45 -3.56
CA SER A 137 1.21 6.05 -2.83
C SER A 137 2.34 6.98 -3.25
N THR A 138 3.09 7.48 -2.28
CA THR A 138 4.22 8.36 -2.56
C THR A 138 5.49 7.55 -2.74
N ILE A 139 6.42 8.05 -3.55
CA ILE A 139 7.69 7.38 -3.85
C ILE A 139 8.50 7.14 -2.56
N GLY A 140 8.51 8.09 -1.63
CA GLY A 140 9.17 7.92 -0.34
C GLY A 140 8.58 6.81 0.53
N ALA A 141 7.24 6.69 0.58
CA ALA A 141 6.58 5.61 1.30
C ALA A 141 6.85 4.25 0.64
N ASN A 142 6.86 4.20 -0.69
CA ASN A 142 7.16 2.97 -1.42
C ASN A 142 8.60 2.49 -1.19
N ILE A 143 9.56 3.40 -1.04
CA ILE A 143 10.91 3.02 -0.59
C ILE A 143 10.90 2.54 0.86
N ALA A 144 10.24 3.26 1.76
CA ALA A 144 10.18 2.91 3.17
C ALA A 144 9.54 1.55 3.42
N GLU A 145 8.55 1.15 2.61
CA GLU A 145 7.85 -0.14 2.70
C GLU A 145 8.42 -1.22 1.75
N ALA A 146 9.46 -0.88 0.97
CA ALA A 146 10.02 -1.74 -0.08
C ALA A 146 8.98 -2.25 -1.12
N ALA A 147 8.01 -1.39 -1.46
CA ALA A 147 6.85 -1.74 -2.27
C ALA A 147 7.21 -2.24 -3.69
N GLY A 148 6.43 -3.21 -4.16
CA GLY A 148 6.48 -3.83 -5.47
C GLY A 148 5.37 -3.35 -6.42
N GLY A 149 5.00 -4.23 -7.35
CA GLY A 149 3.97 -3.96 -8.35
C GLY A 149 3.89 -5.05 -9.41
N THR A 150 2.93 -4.91 -10.33
CA THR A 150 2.59 -5.93 -11.35
C THR A 150 3.71 -6.29 -12.32
N TRP A 151 4.75 -5.45 -12.42
CA TRP A 151 5.92 -5.70 -13.28
C TRP A 151 7.12 -6.26 -12.49
N GLY A 152 6.92 -6.64 -11.23
CA GLY A 152 7.96 -7.13 -10.32
C GLY A 152 8.81 -8.26 -10.90
N MET A 153 8.17 -9.22 -11.59
CA MET A 153 8.84 -10.33 -12.27
C MET A 153 9.94 -9.89 -13.25
N SER A 154 9.69 -8.84 -14.05
CA SER A 154 10.61 -8.42 -15.12
C SER A 154 11.45 -7.19 -14.77
N LYS A 155 10.90 -6.31 -13.92
CA LYS A 155 11.48 -5.00 -13.59
C LYS A 155 11.98 -4.90 -12.15
N GLY A 156 11.62 -5.84 -11.28
CA GLY A 156 11.93 -5.78 -9.85
C GLY A 156 11.09 -4.73 -9.13
N THR A 157 11.60 -4.23 -7.99
CA THR A 157 10.91 -3.21 -7.18
C THR A 157 11.66 -1.88 -7.24
N PHE A 158 11.20 -0.86 -6.51
CA PHE A 158 11.89 0.44 -6.50
C PHE A 158 13.37 0.34 -6.09
N LYS A 159 13.75 -0.69 -5.33
CA LYS A 159 15.16 -0.96 -4.96
C LYS A 159 16.07 -1.15 -6.16
N ASN A 160 15.53 -1.66 -7.28
CA ASN A 160 16.29 -1.90 -8.49
C ASN A 160 16.56 -0.60 -9.27
N TYR A 161 15.85 0.48 -8.96
CA TYR A 161 15.96 1.78 -9.65
C TYR A 161 16.58 2.87 -8.78
N LEU A 162 16.55 2.73 -7.46
CA LEU A 162 17.09 3.71 -6.55
C LEU A 162 18.63 3.73 -6.61
N LEU A 163 19.21 4.92 -6.78
CA LEU A 163 20.66 5.13 -6.82
C LEU A 163 21.20 5.71 -5.51
N SER A 164 20.47 6.67 -4.91
CA SER A 164 20.85 7.33 -3.66
C SER A 164 19.68 8.03 -3.00
N MET A 165 19.83 8.36 -1.71
CA MET A 165 18.87 9.14 -0.93
C MET A 165 19.55 10.14 0.00
N LYS A 166 18.86 11.23 0.30
CA LYS A 166 19.09 12.05 1.50
C LYS A 166 18.10 11.68 2.60
N VAL A 167 18.61 11.53 3.82
CA VAL A 167 17.84 11.08 4.98
C VAL A 167 18.12 11.98 6.18
N VAL A 168 17.09 12.26 6.97
CA VAL A 168 17.22 12.84 8.31
C VAL A 168 17.13 11.73 9.34
N ASP A 169 18.19 11.52 10.13
CA ASP A 169 18.25 10.46 11.16
C ASP A 169 17.39 10.79 12.40
N GLY A 170 17.34 9.86 13.37
CA GLY A 170 16.60 10.02 14.61
C GLY A 170 17.12 11.10 15.55
N GLN A 171 18.27 11.72 15.26
CA GLN A 171 18.82 12.87 15.99
C GLN A 171 18.56 14.20 15.26
N GLY A 172 17.98 14.15 14.04
CA GLY A 172 17.75 15.33 13.21
C GLY A 172 18.96 15.74 12.37
N ASN A 173 19.91 14.84 12.12
CA ASN A 173 21.05 15.08 11.22
C ASN A 173 20.69 14.69 9.80
N LEU A 174 21.03 15.55 8.84
CA LEU A 174 20.87 15.27 7.41
C LEU A 174 22.14 14.63 6.85
N PHE A 175 22.00 13.54 6.10
CA PHE A 175 23.12 12.90 5.39
C PHE A 175 22.69 12.27 4.07
N GLU A 176 23.68 11.96 3.23
CA GLU A 176 23.52 11.25 1.96
C GLU A 176 23.91 9.77 2.14
N THR A 177 23.06 8.86 1.69
CA THR A 177 23.33 7.40 1.73
C THR A 177 24.36 6.95 0.69
N GLY A 178 24.54 7.75 -0.37
CA GLY A 178 25.45 7.46 -1.48
C GLY A 178 25.41 8.58 -2.52
N LYS A 179 26.12 8.40 -3.63
CA LYS A 179 26.07 9.28 -4.80
C LYS A 179 25.14 8.71 -5.87
N PRO A 180 24.53 9.56 -6.73
CA PRO A 180 23.53 9.14 -7.71
C PRO A 180 24.15 8.46 -8.94
N PHE A 181 24.96 7.42 -8.72
CA PHE A 181 25.64 6.68 -9.79
C PHE A 181 25.41 5.17 -9.62
N PRO A 182 25.28 4.42 -10.73
CA PRO A 182 25.01 2.98 -10.68
C PRO A 182 26.20 2.15 -10.14
N LYS A 183 27.39 2.74 -10.05
CA LYS A 183 28.59 2.07 -9.56
C LYS A 183 29.22 2.87 -8.43
N GLN A 184 29.22 2.29 -7.25
CA GLN A 184 29.89 2.84 -6.08
C GLN A 184 30.45 1.68 -5.23
N SER A 185 31.65 1.85 -4.68
CA SER A 185 32.31 0.83 -3.85
C SER A 185 33.09 1.48 -2.71
N THR A 186 32.48 2.49 -2.09
CA THR A 186 33.08 3.32 -1.02
C THR A 186 32.62 2.90 0.38
N GLY A 187 32.28 1.63 0.57
CA GLY A 187 31.77 1.07 1.82
C GLY A 187 30.45 0.29 1.64
N PRO A 188 29.83 -0.15 2.74
CA PRO A 188 28.51 -0.78 2.71
C PRO A 188 27.45 0.14 2.08
N ASP A 189 26.50 -0.46 1.38
CA ASP A 189 25.40 0.25 0.72
C ASP A 189 24.36 0.71 1.75
N LEU A 190 24.46 1.97 2.19
CA LEU A 190 23.46 2.58 3.06
C LEU A 190 22.14 2.81 2.32
N THR A 191 22.14 2.99 1.00
CA THR A 191 20.90 3.15 0.24
C THR A 191 20.06 1.88 0.36
N ALA A 192 20.67 0.71 0.16
CA ALA A 192 20.01 -0.58 0.37
C ALA A 192 19.51 -0.77 1.81
N LEU A 193 20.25 -0.28 2.81
CA LEU A 193 19.89 -0.41 4.22
C LEU A 193 18.58 0.32 4.58
N PHE A 194 18.32 1.47 3.96
CA PHE A 194 17.12 2.28 4.26
C PHE A 194 15.85 1.83 3.52
N ILE A 195 15.98 0.99 2.49
CA ILE A 195 14.83 0.42 1.78
C ILE A 195 14.14 -0.60 2.70
N GLY A 196 12.82 -0.49 2.85
CA GLY A 196 12.08 -1.34 3.79
C GLY A 196 12.32 -1.00 5.26
N SER A 197 12.92 0.17 5.57
CA SER A 197 13.17 0.60 6.95
C SER A 197 11.91 1.09 7.68
N GLU A 198 10.80 1.26 6.97
CA GLU A 198 9.50 1.70 7.49
C GLU A 198 9.58 3.00 8.32
N GLY A 199 10.52 3.89 7.98
CA GLY A 199 10.76 5.13 8.70
C GLY A 199 11.33 4.96 10.11
N THR A 200 11.71 3.74 10.50
CA THR A 200 12.28 3.46 11.83
C THR A 200 13.70 3.99 11.97
N MET A 201 14.47 4.14 10.89
CA MET A 201 15.87 4.57 10.98
C MET A 201 16.08 6.02 10.57
N GLY A 202 15.08 6.65 9.95
CA GLY A 202 15.22 7.99 9.41
C GLY A 202 14.06 8.37 8.51
N VAL A 203 14.01 9.65 8.17
CA VAL A 203 13.01 10.24 7.29
C VAL A 203 13.68 10.53 5.95
N ILE A 204 13.21 9.87 4.90
CA ILE A 204 13.67 10.11 3.53
C ILE A 204 13.18 11.50 3.09
N VAL A 205 14.08 12.36 2.59
CA VAL A 205 13.75 13.73 2.17
C VAL A 205 14.06 14.04 0.71
N GLU A 206 14.89 13.23 0.05
CA GLU A 206 15.18 13.32 -1.39
C GLU A 206 15.68 11.95 -1.88
N MET A 207 15.31 11.54 -3.08
CA MET A 207 15.78 10.30 -3.70
C MET A 207 16.18 10.54 -5.16
N THR A 208 17.19 9.82 -5.63
CA THR A 208 17.57 9.79 -7.04
C THR A 208 17.41 8.39 -7.61
N PHE A 209 16.69 8.27 -8.72
CA PHE A 209 16.41 7.02 -9.42
C PHE A 209 17.06 7.01 -10.79
N ARG A 210 17.46 5.83 -11.27
CA ARG A 210 17.60 5.57 -12.70
C ARG A 210 16.23 5.31 -13.32
N CYS A 211 16.09 5.62 -14.60
CA CYS A 211 14.89 5.43 -15.38
C CYS A 211 15.14 4.50 -16.58
N ASP A 212 14.09 3.81 -17.01
CA ASP A 212 14.05 3.06 -18.25
C ASP A 212 13.37 3.88 -19.35
N TYR A 213 13.54 3.46 -20.61
CA TYR A 213 12.65 3.86 -21.69
C TYR A 213 11.36 3.02 -21.63
N LEU A 214 10.26 3.57 -22.15
CA LEU A 214 9.05 2.80 -22.38
C LEU A 214 9.31 1.68 -23.40
N PRO A 215 8.75 0.48 -23.22
CA PRO A 215 8.78 -0.56 -24.27
C PRO A 215 8.14 -0.05 -25.57
N GLU A 216 8.64 -0.52 -26.72
CA GLU A 216 8.05 -0.17 -28.03
C GLU A 216 6.67 -0.81 -28.21
N ASP A 217 6.47 -2.01 -27.67
CA ASP A 217 5.21 -2.74 -27.75
C ASP A 217 4.98 -3.57 -26.47
N ILE A 218 3.70 -3.73 -26.09
CA ILE A 218 3.25 -4.54 -24.96
C ILE A 218 2.05 -5.35 -25.41
N TRP A 219 2.15 -6.67 -25.32
CA TRP A 219 1.04 -7.57 -25.58
C TRP A 219 0.45 -8.06 -24.26
N THR A 220 -0.87 -8.16 -24.20
CA THR A 220 -1.62 -8.69 -23.05
C THR A 220 -2.41 -9.91 -23.47
N ALA A 221 -2.28 -11.00 -22.73
CA ALA A 221 -3.12 -12.19 -22.82
C ALA A 221 -3.99 -12.33 -21.57
N ARG A 222 -5.28 -12.60 -21.80
CA ARG A 222 -6.26 -12.99 -20.80
C ARG A 222 -6.61 -14.45 -21.00
N ALA A 223 -6.41 -15.27 -19.98
CA ALA A 223 -6.75 -16.68 -20.01
C ALA A 223 -7.61 -17.06 -18.79
N VAL A 224 -8.73 -17.74 -19.04
CA VAL A 224 -9.66 -18.20 -18.01
C VAL A 224 -9.65 -19.72 -17.96
N PHE A 225 -9.56 -20.29 -16.76
CA PHE A 225 -9.48 -21.73 -16.55
C PHE A 225 -10.42 -22.17 -15.43
N ALA A 226 -11.05 -23.34 -15.59
CA ALA A 226 -11.87 -23.93 -14.54
C ALA A 226 -11.03 -24.50 -13.38
N GLU A 227 -9.81 -24.96 -13.67
CA GLU A 227 -8.97 -25.72 -12.74
C GLU A 227 -7.61 -25.05 -12.52
N GLU A 228 -7.25 -24.82 -11.25
CA GLU A 228 -5.98 -24.17 -10.87
C GLU A 228 -4.72 -24.99 -11.22
N SER A 229 -4.87 -26.27 -11.54
CA SER A 229 -3.76 -27.11 -12.03
C SER A 229 -3.09 -26.54 -13.29
N ALA A 230 -3.76 -25.67 -14.04
CA ALA A 230 -3.17 -24.96 -15.17
C ALA A 230 -2.02 -24.04 -14.75
N LEU A 231 -2.05 -23.47 -13.54
CA LEU A 231 -1.06 -22.50 -13.10
C LEU A 231 0.35 -23.09 -13.00
N GLN A 232 0.48 -24.27 -12.39
CA GLN A 232 1.75 -24.98 -12.32
C GLN A 232 2.26 -25.37 -13.72
N LYS A 233 1.36 -25.87 -14.59
CA LYS A 233 1.71 -26.22 -15.97
C LYS A 233 2.21 -25.02 -16.77
N ILE A 234 1.66 -23.82 -16.52
CA ILE A 234 2.15 -22.58 -17.12
C ILE A 234 3.55 -22.26 -16.60
N HIS A 235 3.81 -22.28 -15.30
CA HIS A 235 5.18 -22.08 -14.77
C HIS A 235 6.20 -23.06 -15.38
N GLU A 236 5.85 -24.34 -15.46
CA GLU A 236 6.70 -25.38 -16.07
C GLU A 236 6.90 -25.14 -17.57
N GLY A 237 5.84 -24.75 -18.29
CA GLY A 237 5.89 -24.39 -19.70
C GLY A 237 6.77 -23.19 -19.97
N LEU A 238 6.61 -22.09 -19.22
CA LEU A 238 7.40 -20.87 -19.35
C LEU A 238 8.90 -21.18 -19.23
N ALA A 239 9.28 -22.00 -18.25
CA ALA A 239 10.66 -22.43 -18.04
C ALA A 239 11.17 -23.35 -19.18
N ARG A 240 10.37 -24.33 -19.59
CA ARG A 240 10.72 -25.28 -20.67
C ARG A 240 10.92 -24.58 -22.01
N ASP A 241 10.00 -23.69 -22.35
CA ASP A 241 9.94 -23.04 -23.66
C ASP A 241 10.70 -21.70 -23.69
N LYS A 242 11.28 -21.30 -22.54
CA LYS A 242 12.08 -20.09 -22.34
C LYS A 242 11.33 -18.83 -22.75
N ILE A 243 10.09 -18.71 -22.30
CA ILE A 243 9.23 -17.56 -22.57
C ILE A 243 9.48 -16.49 -21.52
N ASN A 244 9.83 -15.28 -21.97
CA ASN A 244 10.03 -14.15 -21.08
C ASN A 244 8.72 -13.35 -20.95
N LEU A 245 8.21 -13.28 -19.72
CA LEU A 245 7.05 -12.46 -19.41
C LEU A 245 7.47 -11.11 -18.84
N PHE A 246 6.64 -10.11 -19.15
CA PHE A 246 6.69 -8.78 -18.56
C PHE A 246 5.89 -8.74 -17.24
N SER A 247 4.73 -9.37 -17.20
CA SER A 247 3.88 -9.54 -16.01
C SER A 247 3.12 -10.86 -16.05
N PHE A 248 2.74 -11.35 -14.86
CA PHE A 248 1.88 -12.53 -14.73
C PHE A 248 1.06 -12.42 -13.44
N GLU A 249 -0.23 -12.13 -13.59
CA GLU A 249 -1.20 -11.95 -12.52
C GLU A 249 -2.17 -13.13 -12.43
N TYR A 250 -2.61 -13.42 -11.21
CA TYR A 250 -3.51 -14.51 -10.87
C TYR A 250 -4.68 -14.02 -10.00
N MET A 251 -5.89 -14.51 -10.28
CA MET A 251 -7.08 -14.32 -9.46
C MET A 251 -7.85 -15.64 -9.35
N ASP A 252 -8.10 -16.11 -8.13
CA ASP A 252 -8.83 -17.36 -7.91
C ASP A 252 -10.34 -17.25 -8.23
N GLU A 253 -11.03 -18.40 -8.24
CA GLU A 253 -12.47 -18.44 -8.51
C GLU A 253 -13.30 -17.59 -7.53
N LYS A 254 -12.88 -17.46 -6.27
CA LYS A 254 -13.63 -16.69 -5.27
C LYS A 254 -13.49 -15.19 -5.48
N MET A 255 -12.31 -14.74 -5.90
CA MET A 255 -12.13 -13.36 -6.35
C MET A 255 -13.02 -13.10 -7.58
N MET A 256 -13.03 -14.01 -8.55
CA MET A 256 -13.85 -13.88 -9.75
C MET A 256 -15.36 -13.92 -9.46
N LYS A 257 -15.80 -14.64 -8.43
CA LYS A 257 -17.19 -14.61 -7.94
C LYS A 257 -17.63 -13.22 -7.45
N CYS A 258 -16.71 -12.39 -6.95
CA CYS A 258 -17.02 -11.00 -6.58
C CYS A 258 -17.42 -10.13 -7.80
N PHE A 259 -17.10 -10.61 -9.02
CA PHE A 259 -17.48 -10.02 -10.30
C PHE A 259 -18.61 -10.79 -11.01
N GLY A 260 -19.23 -11.78 -10.36
CA GLY A 260 -20.26 -12.63 -10.97
C GLY A 260 -19.72 -13.62 -12.01
N LYS A 261 -18.45 -14.04 -11.87
CA LYS A 261 -17.77 -15.01 -12.74
C LYS A 261 -17.37 -16.25 -11.93
N GLU A 262 -17.17 -17.38 -12.57
CA GLU A 262 -17.00 -18.67 -11.87
C GLU A 262 -15.57 -19.22 -11.91
N ASN A 263 -14.82 -18.94 -12.98
CA ASN A 263 -13.51 -19.54 -13.24
C ASN A 263 -12.36 -18.62 -12.86
N MET A 264 -11.19 -19.20 -12.57
CA MET A 264 -9.98 -18.42 -12.28
C MET A 264 -9.51 -17.63 -13.50
N LEU A 265 -8.87 -16.48 -13.26
CA LEU A 265 -8.37 -15.56 -14.27
C LEU A 265 -6.85 -15.42 -14.17
N LEU A 266 -6.19 -15.53 -15.31
CA LEU A 266 -4.78 -15.22 -15.50
C LEU A 266 -4.63 -14.06 -16.50
N LEU A 267 -3.75 -13.12 -16.17
CA LEU A 267 -3.33 -12.07 -17.08
C LEU A 267 -1.82 -12.14 -17.24
N LEU A 268 -1.34 -12.19 -18.47
CA LEU A 268 0.07 -12.32 -18.79
C LEU A 268 0.45 -11.28 -19.82
N GLN A 269 1.61 -10.64 -19.67
CA GLN A 269 2.11 -9.69 -20.66
C GLN A 269 3.49 -10.07 -21.17
N THR A 270 3.77 -9.69 -22.40
CA THR A 270 5.12 -9.63 -22.98
C THR A 270 5.39 -8.20 -23.42
N ALA A 271 6.64 -7.75 -23.36
CA ALA A 271 7.01 -6.37 -23.69
C ALA A 271 8.45 -6.30 -24.19
N GLY A 272 8.75 -5.30 -25.02
CA GLY A 272 10.10 -5.10 -25.56
C GLY A 272 10.07 -4.34 -26.87
N SER A 273 10.93 -4.74 -27.80
CA SER A 273 10.79 -4.33 -29.21
C SER A 273 9.49 -4.90 -29.79
N ALA A 274 8.95 -4.27 -30.84
CA ALA A 274 7.74 -4.76 -31.50
C ALA A 274 7.85 -6.23 -31.98
N VAL A 275 9.06 -6.66 -32.36
CA VAL A 275 9.32 -8.03 -32.80
C VAL A 275 9.36 -8.98 -31.61
N ASP A 276 10.14 -8.66 -30.57
CA ASP A 276 10.34 -9.54 -29.43
C ASP A 276 9.05 -9.74 -28.65
N ALA A 277 8.31 -8.66 -28.36
CA ALA A 277 7.06 -8.73 -27.62
C ALA A 277 6.04 -9.65 -28.31
N LYS A 278 5.90 -9.53 -29.63
CA LYS A 278 5.01 -10.36 -30.44
C LYS A 278 5.46 -11.83 -30.49
N VAL A 279 6.75 -12.09 -30.72
CA VAL A 279 7.28 -13.47 -30.79
C VAL A 279 7.08 -14.20 -29.46
N GLU A 280 7.35 -13.54 -28.34
CA GLU A 280 7.12 -14.13 -27.02
C GLU A 280 5.62 -14.36 -26.76
N MET A 281 4.75 -13.45 -27.20
CA MET A 281 3.29 -13.62 -27.10
C MET A 281 2.80 -14.80 -27.95
N GLU A 282 3.28 -14.98 -29.18
CA GLU A 282 2.89 -16.10 -30.03
C GLU A 282 3.25 -17.46 -29.42
N LYS A 283 4.45 -17.57 -28.81
CA LYS A 283 4.84 -18.76 -28.05
C LYS A 283 3.91 -18.99 -26.85
N LEU A 284 3.58 -17.92 -26.12
CA LEU A 284 2.72 -17.97 -24.96
C LEU A 284 1.30 -18.44 -25.34
N ILE A 285 0.72 -17.87 -26.40
CA ILE A 285 -0.62 -18.23 -26.88
C ILE A 285 -0.66 -19.69 -27.33
N LYS A 286 0.38 -20.19 -28.01
CA LYS A 286 0.47 -21.61 -28.36
C LYS A 286 0.43 -22.49 -27.11
N MET A 287 1.26 -22.18 -26.10
CA MET A 287 1.28 -22.92 -24.84
C MET A 287 -0.05 -22.86 -24.09
N LEU A 288 -0.67 -21.68 -24.00
CA LEU A 288 -1.95 -21.51 -23.30
C LEU A 288 -3.06 -22.31 -23.99
N ASN A 289 -3.10 -22.33 -25.33
CA ASN A 289 -4.08 -23.14 -26.07
C ASN A 289 -3.97 -24.64 -25.77
N GLU A 290 -2.76 -25.17 -25.60
CA GLU A 290 -2.54 -26.58 -25.24
C GLU A 290 -3.13 -26.95 -23.88
N LEU A 291 -3.34 -25.95 -23.00
CA LEU A 291 -3.96 -26.12 -21.68
C LEU A 291 -5.49 -26.00 -21.69
N ASN A 292 -6.11 -25.78 -22.86
CA ASN A 292 -7.56 -25.77 -23.06
C ASN A 292 -8.31 -24.77 -22.14
N PRO A 293 -7.98 -23.46 -22.18
CA PRO A 293 -8.67 -22.44 -21.41
C PRO A 293 -10.14 -22.33 -21.86
N THR A 294 -11.03 -21.96 -20.94
CA THR A 294 -12.44 -21.69 -21.26
C THR A 294 -12.60 -20.37 -22.02
N GLU A 295 -11.64 -19.45 -21.86
CA GLU A 295 -11.53 -18.21 -22.63
C GLU A 295 -10.05 -17.88 -22.82
N LEU A 296 -9.66 -17.52 -24.05
CA LEU A 296 -8.35 -16.97 -24.35
C LEU A 296 -8.53 -15.76 -25.27
N LYS A 297 -8.06 -14.60 -24.82
CA LYS A 297 -8.02 -13.35 -25.61
C LYS A 297 -6.64 -12.74 -25.50
N TYR A 298 -6.20 -12.05 -26.54
CA TYR A 298 -4.95 -11.31 -26.50
C TYR A 298 -4.98 -10.12 -27.44
N THR A 299 -4.25 -9.08 -27.09
CA THR A 299 -4.21 -7.80 -27.81
C THR A 299 -2.92 -7.05 -27.47
N ASN A 300 -2.45 -6.19 -28.37
CA ASN A 300 -1.48 -5.14 -28.07
C ASN A 300 -2.09 -3.73 -28.17
N ASP A 301 -3.40 -3.64 -28.37
CA ASP A 301 -4.12 -2.39 -28.30
C ASP A 301 -4.24 -1.94 -26.84
N PRO A 302 -3.82 -0.70 -26.48
CA PRO A 302 -3.86 -0.23 -25.09
C PRO A 302 -5.28 -0.13 -24.52
N GLU A 303 -6.28 0.27 -25.31
CA GLU A 303 -7.67 0.40 -24.84
C GLU A 303 -8.25 -0.98 -24.55
N GLN A 304 -8.06 -1.96 -25.44
CA GLN A 304 -8.47 -3.34 -25.20
C GLN A 304 -7.69 -3.99 -24.06
N THR A 305 -6.40 -3.66 -23.87
CA THR A 305 -5.63 -4.11 -22.70
C THR A 305 -6.29 -3.65 -21.40
N ASP A 306 -6.72 -2.40 -21.35
CA ASP A 306 -7.43 -1.85 -20.20
C ASP A 306 -8.73 -2.59 -19.91
N GLU A 307 -9.50 -2.94 -20.94
CA GLU A 307 -10.69 -3.79 -20.81
C GLU A 307 -10.35 -5.16 -20.22
N LEU A 308 -9.31 -5.83 -20.72
CA LEU A 308 -8.87 -7.14 -20.21
C LEU A 308 -8.44 -7.11 -18.75
N TYR A 309 -7.91 -5.97 -18.27
CA TYR A 309 -7.41 -5.77 -16.90
C TYR A 309 -8.47 -5.29 -15.90
N THR A 310 -9.70 -5.01 -16.35
CA THR A 310 -10.76 -4.38 -15.54
C THR A 310 -10.95 -5.05 -14.17
N GLU A 311 -11.09 -6.37 -14.12
CA GLU A 311 -11.30 -7.09 -12.86
C GLU A 311 -10.06 -7.07 -11.97
N ARG A 312 -8.86 -7.21 -12.55
CA ARG A 312 -7.61 -7.19 -11.79
C ARG A 312 -7.33 -5.84 -11.16
N ARG A 313 -7.61 -4.74 -11.88
CA ARG A 313 -7.51 -3.36 -11.36
C ARG A 313 -8.54 -3.10 -10.26
N SER A 314 -9.72 -3.71 -10.37
CA SER A 314 -10.83 -3.54 -9.43
C SER A 314 -10.85 -4.55 -8.26
N ALA A 315 -9.86 -5.45 -8.17
CA ALA A 315 -9.88 -6.59 -7.25
C ALA A 315 -10.07 -6.20 -5.78
N LEU A 316 -9.28 -5.24 -5.28
CA LEU A 316 -9.41 -4.72 -3.91
C LEU A 316 -10.80 -4.14 -3.65
N GLY A 317 -11.35 -3.41 -4.62
CA GLY A 317 -12.68 -2.84 -4.53
C GLY A 317 -13.79 -3.88 -4.52
N ALA A 318 -13.60 -4.97 -5.27
CA ALA A 318 -14.56 -6.07 -5.36
C ALA A 318 -14.63 -6.91 -4.08
N LEU A 319 -13.58 -6.94 -3.25
CA LEU A 319 -13.60 -7.59 -1.94
C LEU A 319 -14.74 -7.06 -1.04
N ALA A 320 -15.17 -5.81 -1.23
CA ALA A 320 -16.32 -5.27 -0.51
C ALA A 320 -17.64 -6.01 -0.82
N LYS A 321 -17.72 -6.73 -1.95
CA LYS A 321 -18.84 -7.58 -2.36
C LYS A 321 -18.69 -9.04 -1.95
N ALA A 322 -17.50 -9.48 -1.54
CA ALA A 322 -17.25 -10.87 -1.15
C ALA A 322 -18.24 -11.32 -0.08
N ASN A 323 -18.39 -10.50 0.96
CA ASN A 323 -19.40 -10.69 1.99
C ASN A 323 -19.79 -9.33 2.60
N ILE A 324 -21.06 -8.93 2.41
CA ILE A 324 -21.53 -7.62 2.87
C ILE A 324 -21.59 -7.54 4.40
N ASP A 325 -21.84 -8.67 5.07
CA ASP A 325 -22.04 -8.76 6.52
C ASP A 325 -20.72 -8.83 7.31
N LYS A 326 -19.61 -9.13 6.64
CA LYS A 326 -18.26 -9.21 7.22
C LYS A 326 -17.43 -7.99 6.86
N PRO A 327 -17.24 -7.01 7.75
CA PRO A 327 -16.70 -5.71 7.38
C PRO A 327 -15.17 -5.61 7.43
N VAL A 328 -14.47 -6.66 7.86
CA VAL A 328 -13.02 -6.61 8.04
C VAL A 328 -12.35 -7.44 6.96
N ILE A 329 -11.41 -6.80 6.25
CA ILE A 329 -10.54 -7.42 5.26
C ILE A 329 -9.14 -7.48 5.88
N ILE A 330 -8.57 -8.68 5.95
CA ILE A 330 -7.21 -8.91 6.46
C ILE A 330 -6.40 -9.49 5.32
N GLN A 331 -5.50 -8.69 4.76
CA GLN A 331 -4.62 -9.08 3.67
C GLN A 331 -3.17 -9.09 4.14
N PHE A 332 -2.41 -10.04 3.63
CA PHE A 332 -0.97 -10.20 3.82
C PHE A 332 -0.39 -10.80 2.53
N ASP A 333 0.93 -10.81 2.42
CA ASP A 333 1.61 -10.84 1.13
C ASP A 333 2.88 -11.71 1.10
N PRO A 334 2.78 -13.03 1.32
CA PRO A 334 3.93 -13.91 1.28
C PRO A 334 4.43 -14.11 -0.16
N VAL A 335 5.75 -14.26 -0.31
CA VAL A 335 6.39 -14.60 -1.58
C VAL A 335 6.98 -16.00 -1.49
N LEU A 336 6.63 -16.83 -2.47
CA LEU A 336 7.06 -18.22 -2.55
C LEU A 336 8.04 -18.42 -3.70
N PRO A 337 8.97 -19.38 -3.59
CA PRO A 337 9.67 -19.88 -4.77
C PRO A 337 8.65 -20.32 -5.83
N LEU A 338 8.81 -19.93 -7.10
CA LEU A 338 7.82 -20.21 -8.15
C LEU A 338 7.44 -21.70 -8.28
N LYS A 339 8.40 -22.60 -8.04
CA LYS A 339 8.19 -24.07 -8.00
C LYS A 339 7.30 -24.55 -6.84
N LYS A 340 7.00 -23.69 -5.87
CA LYS A 340 6.17 -23.93 -4.68
C LYS A 340 4.92 -23.05 -4.65
N PHE A 341 4.67 -22.24 -5.69
CA PHE A 341 3.57 -21.27 -5.70
C PHE A 341 2.20 -21.94 -5.47
N THR A 342 1.89 -22.98 -6.25
CA THR A 342 0.65 -23.75 -6.11
C THR A 342 0.55 -24.49 -4.77
N LEU A 343 1.66 -25.05 -4.29
CA LEU A 343 1.72 -25.68 -2.96
C LEU A 343 1.38 -24.68 -1.84
N GLY A 344 1.83 -23.42 -1.97
CA GLY A 344 1.48 -22.38 -1.01
C GLY A 344 0.00 -22.01 -1.04
N ILE A 345 -0.63 -21.97 -2.21
CA ILE A 345 -2.09 -21.79 -2.35
C ILE A 345 -2.83 -22.90 -1.61
N GLU A 346 -2.44 -24.16 -1.85
CA GLU A 346 -3.05 -25.34 -1.21
C GLU A 346 -2.88 -25.30 0.32
N LYS A 347 -1.67 -25.01 0.79
CA LYS A 347 -1.36 -24.92 2.22
C LYS A 347 -2.15 -23.80 2.89
N MET A 348 -2.26 -22.65 2.26
CA MET A 348 -3.04 -21.53 2.79
C MET A 348 -4.52 -21.90 2.96
N ARG A 349 -5.09 -22.60 1.97
CA ARG A 349 -6.47 -23.10 2.03
C ARG A 349 -6.68 -24.19 3.07
N GLU A 350 -5.71 -25.07 3.27
CA GLU A 350 -5.72 -26.05 4.37
C GLU A 350 -5.84 -25.34 5.72
N LEU A 351 -4.96 -24.38 5.99
CA LEU A 351 -4.93 -23.64 7.26
C LEU A 351 -6.21 -22.82 7.48
N ALA A 352 -6.71 -22.15 6.43
CA ALA A 352 -7.95 -21.38 6.50
C ALA A 352 -9.17 -22.27 6.79
N ARG A 353 -9.27 -23.44 6.14
CA ARG A 353 -10.36 -24.40 6.39
C ARG A 353 -10.36 -24.91 7.83
N ARG A 354 -9.17 -25.17 8.40
CA ARG A 354 -9.03 -25.68 9.78
C ARG A 354 -9.62 -24.72 10.82
N GLU A 355 -9.55 -23.41 10.58
CA GLU A 355 -10.10 -22.38 11.47
C GLU A 355 -11.43 -21.78 10.99
N ASN A 356 -12.03 -22.35 9.93
CA ASN A 356 -13.27 -21.88 9.30
C ASN A 356 -13.23 -20.40 8.86
N LEU A 357 -12.11 -19.99 8.27
CA LEU A 357 -11.92 -18.63 7.75
C LEU A 357 -12.27 -18.54 6.26
N GLU A 358 -13.04 -17.51 5.90
CA GLU A 358 -13.34 -17.19 4.51
C GLU A 358 -12.09 -16.57 3.86
N LEU A 359 -11.54 -17.28 2.88
CA LEU A 359 -10.29 -16.93 2.20
C LEU A 359 -10.52 -16.72 0.72
N ILE A 360 -9.97 -15.63 0.19
CA ILE A 360 -9.83 -15.30 -1.24
C ILE A 360 -8.34 -15.13 -1.54
N ILE A 361 -7.86 -15.64 -2.69
CA ILE A 361 -6.46 -15.53 -3.09
C ILE A 361 -6.35 -14.91 -4.49
N TYR A 362 -5.45 -13.95 -4.62
CA TYR A 362 -5.00 -13.39 -5.89
C TYR A 362 -3.54 -12.96 -5.75
N GLY A 363 -2.91 -12.48 -6.82
CA GLY A 363 -1.62 -11.80 -6.73
C GLY A 363 -0.75 -11.92 -7.96
N HIS A 364 0.55 -11.82 -7.75
CA HIS A 364 1.58 -11.78 -8.78
C HIS A 364 2.17 -13.19 -8.94
N ALA A 365 1.57 -13.98 -9.83
CA ALA A 365 2.04 -15.34 -10.09
C ALA A 365 3.46 -15.37 -10.67
N GLY A 366 3.87 -14.29 -11.36
CA GLY A 366 5.17 -14.21 -12.03
C GLY A 366 6.38 -14.12 -11.11
N ASP A 367 6.27 -13.45 -9.96
CA ASP A 367 7.36 -13.32 -8.98
C ASP A 367 7.10 -14.08 -7.68
N GLY A 368 5.99 -14.82 -7.62
CA GLY A 368 5.66 -15.71 -6.53
C GLY A 368 4.94 -15.04 -5.36
N ASN A 369 4.53 -13.78 -5.50
CA ASN A 369 3.83 -13.03 -4.45
C ASN A 369 2.32 -13.37 -4.45
N LEU A 370 1.86 -14.00 -3.38
CA LEU A 370 0.44 -14.21 -3.10
C LEU A 370 -0.10 -13.03 -2.28
N HIS A 371 -1.40 -12.75 -2.43
CA HIS A 371 -2.18 -11.85 -1.59
C HIS A 371 -3.37 -12.60 -0.95
N PRO A 372 -3.13 -13.56 -0.03
CA PRO A 372 -4.22 -14.22 0.68
C PRO A 372 -4.98 -13.20 1.51
N THR A 373 -6.31 -13.25 1.42
CA THR A 373 -7.18 -12.24 1.99
C THR A 373 -8.32 -12.90 2.76
N PHE A 374 -8.38 -12.67 4.07
CA PHE A 374 -9.48 -13.10 4.91
C PHE A 374 -10.60 -12.08 4.94
N ILE A 375 -11.83 -12.58 4.84
CA ILE A 375 -13.06 -11.81 4.99
C ILE A 375 -13.72 -12.21 6.31
N VAL A 376 -13.65 -11.34 7.31
CA VAL A 376 -14.06 -11.67 8.69
C VAL A 376 -15.04 -10.66 9.28
N GLU A 377 -15.77 -11.12 10.29
CA GLU A 377 -16.61 -10.27 11.13
C GLU A 377 -15.74 -9.27 11.93
N ASP A 378 -16.34 -8.16 12.37
CA ASP A 378 -15.65 -7.16 13.20
C ASP A 378 -15.60 -7.57 14.67
N ASP A 379 -15.07 -8.76 14.94
CA ASP A 379 -14.92 -9.27 16.29
C ASP A 379 -13.49 -9.74 16.55
N LEU A 380 -13.13 -9.79 17.84
CA LEU A 380 -11.77 -10.08 18.26
C LEU A 380 -11.40 -11.55 18.09
N GLU A 381 -12.37 -12.47 18.18
CA GLU A 381 -12.14 -13.92 18.03
C GLU A 381 -11.72 -14.24 16.60
N GLN A 382 -12.45 -13.74 15.60
CA GLN A 382 -12.13 -13.97 14.19
C GLN A 382 -10.78 -13.36 13.80
N LYS A 383 -10.48 -12.14 14.26
CA LYS A 383 -9.17 -11.50 14.04
C LYS A 383 -8.03 -12.29 14.65
N LYS A 384 -8.20 -12.86 15.84
CA LYS A 384 -7.21 -13.75 16.48
C LYS A 384 -7.00 -15.05 15.70
N LYS A 385 -8.08 -15.65 15.18
CA LYS A 385 -7.98 -16.84 14.31
C LYS A 385 -7.18 -16.52 13.05
N ALA A 386 -7.50 -15.41 12.38
CA ALA A 386 -6.76 -14.95 11.20
C ALA A 386 -5.27 -14.73 11.54
N ALA A 387 -4.95 -14.02 12.63
CA ALA A 387 -3.57 -13.82 13.07
C ALA A 387 -2.82 -15.13 13.33
N LYS A 388 -3.47 -16.10 13.99
CA LYS A 388 -2.88 -17.44 14.24
C LYS A 388 -2.56 -18.16 12.93
N VAL A 389 -3.52 -18.17 11.99
CA VAL A 389 -3.34 -18.80 10.67
C VAL A 389 -2.22 -18.14 9.88
N ILE A 390 -2.12 -16.80 9.92
CA ILE A 390 -1.07 -16.05 9.24
C ILE A 390 0.30 -16.41 9.78
N ARG A 391 0.46 -16.46 11.12
CA ARG A 391 1.75 -16.82 11.73
C ARG A 391 2.21 -18.22 11.37
N GLU A 392 1.30 -19.20 11.38
CA GLU A 392 1.64 -20.56 10.96
C GLU A 392 2.02 -20.63 9.47
N PHE A 393 1.38 -19.82 8.63
CA PHE A 393 1.75 -19.72 7.22
C PHE A 393 3.09 -19.02 7.03
N ASP A 394 3.36 -17.92 7.74
CA ASP A 394 4.64 -17.19 7.72
C ASP A 394 5.82 -18.13 8.06
N GLU A 395 5.70 -18.90 9.14
CA GLU A 395 6.71 -19.91 9.53
C GLU A 395 6.91 -20.97 8.45
N TRP A 396 5.83 -21.43 7.82
CA TRP A 396 5.89 -22.41 6.74
C TRP A 396 6.55 -21.83 5.48
N VAL A 397 6.21 -20.60 5.10
CA VAL A 397 6.78 -19.90 3.93
C VAL A 397 8.30 -19.76 4.07
N GLU A 398 8.78 -19.28 5.22
CA GLU A 398 10.22 -19.16 5.50
C GLU A 398 10.92 -20.52 5.45
N LYS A 399 10.30 -21.57 6.02
CA LYS A 399 10.84 -22.93 5.98
C LYS A 399 10.96 -23.49 4.55
N GLU A 400 10.04 -23.14 3.67
CA GLU A 400 10.06 -23.57 2.26
C GLU A 400 10.95 -22.67 1.36
N GLY A 401 11.66 -21.70 1.94
CA GLY A 401 12.58 -20.81 1.25
C GLY A 401 11.91 -19.61 0.58
N GLY A 402 10.70 -19.26 1.00
CA GLY A 402 10.04 -18.00 0.66
C GLY A 402 10.38 -16.87 1.63
N VAL A 403 9.69 -15.74 1.48
CA VAL A 403 9.70 -14.64 2.45
C VAL A 403 8.28 -14.33 2.90
N TYR A 404 8.09 -14.16 4.20
CA TYR A 404 6.77 -14.00 4.78
C TYR A 404 6.08 -12.67 4.39
N ALA A 405 6.84 -11.59 4.20
CA ALA A 405 6.36 -10.28 3.76
C ALA A 405 7.10 -9.86 2.48
N GLY A 406 6.36 -9.66 1.39
CA GLY A 406 6.90 -9.38 0.06
C GLY A 406 7.04 -7.90 -0.27
N GLU A 407 5.93 -7.17 -0.19
CA GLU A 407 5.77 -5.78 -0.67
C GLU A 407 4.99 -4.86 0.27
N HIS A 408 4.34 -5.39 1.31
CA HIS A 408 3.55 -4.62 2.29
C HIS A 408 4.31 -4.31 3.59
N ALA A 409 5.61 -4.65 3.65
CA ALA A 409 6.44 -4.56 4.85
C ALA A 409 5.86 -5.29 6.08
N VAL A 410 6.35 -4.98 7.27
CA VAL A 410 6.06 -5.73 8.51
C VAL A 410 5.27 -4.90 9.50
N GLY A 411 5.75 -3.69 9.80
CA GLY A 411 5.20 -2.79 10.81
C GLY A 411 4.98 -3.50 12.13
N PHE A 412 3.74 -3.46 12.62
CA PHE A 412 3.31 -4.28 13.76
C PHE A 412 2.20 -5.26 13.38
N PHE A 413 1.81 -5.32 12.10
CA PHE A 413 0.59 -5.97 11.62
C PHE A 413 0.40 -7.37 12.24
N LEU A 414 -0.69 -7.54 12.98
CA LEU A 414 -1.06 -8.78 13.69
C LEU A 414 0.05 -9.36 14.58
N GLY A 415 0.92 -8.50 15.10
CA GLY A 415 2.02 -8.86 15.98
C GLY A 415 3.10 -9.69 15.29
N ARG A 416 3.26 -9.59 13.96
CA ARG A 416 4.38 -10.20 13.23
C ARG A 416 5.69 -9.64 13.77
N SER A 417 6.49 -10.50 14.38
CA SER A 417 7.72 -10.12 15.06
C SER A 417 8.93 -10.68 14.32
N GLN A 418 9.82 -9.80 13.89
CA GLN A 418 11.11 -10.18 13.31
C GLN A 418 11.91 -11.08 14.26
N ASP A 419 11.85 -10.82 15.56
CA ASP A 419 12.55 -11.63 16.58
C ASP A 419 11.99 -13.06 16.67
N GLN A 420 10.70 -13.26 16.39
CA GLN A 420 10.08 -14.59 16.42
C GLN A 420 10.33 -15.36 15.13
N ILE A 421 10.20 -14.68 13.99
CA ILE A 421 10.28 -15.31 12.66
C ILE A 421 11.74 -15.48 12.22
N ARG A 422 12.61 -14.50 12.54
CA ARG A 422 14.04 -14.44 12.13
C ARG A 422 14.93 -13.97 13.31
N PRO A 423 15.03 -14.74 14.40
CA PRO A 423 15.68 -14.31 15.66
C PRO A 423 17.13 -13.82 15.50
N GLU A 424 17.92 -14.46 14.63
CA GLU A 424 19.32 -14.06 14.40
C GLU A 424 19.41 -12.67 13.78
N VAL A 425 18.46 -12.31 12.91
CA VAL A 425 18.42 -11.04 12.17
C VAL A 425 17.92 -9.89 13.07
N GLY A 426 16.91 -10.15 13.91
CA GLY A 426 16.32 -9.13 14.78
C GLY A 426 17.33 -8.45 15.72
N SER A 427 18.33 -9.20 16.20
CA SER A 427 19.42 -8.65 17.02
C SER A 427 20.27 -7.60 16.30
N TYR A 428 20.51 -7.78 15.00
CA TYR A 428 21.25 -6.80 14.19
C TYR A 428 20.37 -5.61 13.83
N LEU A 429 19.09 -5.82 13.52
CA LEU A 429 18.15 -4.73 13.25
C LEU A 429 18.09 -3.75 14.43
N ARG A 430 18.02 -4.24 15.67
CA ARG A 430 18.10 -3.38 16.88
C ARG A 430 19.39 -2.56 16.95
N LYS A 431 20.55 -3.18 16.70
CA LYS A 431 21.84 -2.48 16.72
C LYS A 431 21.92 -1.39 15.64
N ILE A 432 21.39 -1.67 14.45
CA ILE A 432 21.34 -0.72 13.34
C ILE A 432 20.40 0.44 13.69
N LYS A 433 19.19 0.13 14.19
CA LYS A 433 18.24 1.13 14.68
C LYS A 433 18.85 2.04 15.73
N GLN A 434 19.54 1.49 16.72
CA GLN A 434 20.22 2.26 17.76
C GLN A 434 21.28 3.21 17.19
N ALA A 435 21.94 2.84 16.08
CA ALA A 435 22.96 3.68 15.45
C ALA A 435 22.37 4.92 14.76
N PHE A 436 21.16 4.81 14.19
CA PHE A 436 20.51 5.92 13.47
C PHE A 436 19.47 6.67 14.32
N ASP A 437 18.89 6.03 15.32
CA ASP A 437 17.90 6.61 16.22
C ASP A 437 18.12 6.13 17.66
N PRO A 438 19.14 6.69 18.34
CA PRO A 438 19.58 6.21 19.65
C PRO A 438 18.56 6.42 20.78
N ASN A 439 17.60 7.34 20.60
CA ASN A 439 16.54 7.63 21.57
C ASN A 439 15.20 6.98 21.18
N ALA A 440 15.19 6.16 20.12
CA ALA A 440 14.02 5.45 19.62
C ALA A 440 12.80 6.36 19.36
N VAL A 441 13.02 7.60 18.90
CA VAL A 441 11.92 8.54 18.65
C VAL A 441 11.17 8.25 17.36
N LEU A 442 11.81 7.65 16.35
CA LEU A 442 11.21 7.40 15.03
C LEU A 442 10.48 6.06 15.00
N ASN A 443 9.19 6.09 14.70
CA ASN A 443 8.34 4.90 14.50
C ASN A 443 8.55 3.77 15.53
N PRO A 444 8.56 4.05 16.85
CA PRO A 444 8.78 3.03 17.86
C PRO A 444 7.69 1.95 17.82
N GLY A 445 8.08 0.70 18.10
CA GLY A 445 7.17 -0.44 18.14
C GLY A 445 6.69 -0.94 16.77
N LYS A 446 7.42 -0.62 15.70
CA LYS A 446 7.18 -1.08 14.32
C LYS A 446 8.46 -1.65 13.74
N LEU A 447 8.35 -2.75 13.00
CA LEU A 447 9.43 -3.58 12.40
C LEU A 447 10.41 -4.17 13.42
N ILE A 448 10.87 -3.35 14.35
CA ILE A 448 11.83 -3.62 15.42
C ILE A 448 11.10 -3.43 16.74
N ASP A 449 11.23 -4.42 17.63
CA ASP A 449 10.54 -4.46 18.92
C ASP A 449 9.02 -4.23 18.77
N SER A 450 8.42 -4.83 17.74
CA SER A 450 7.05 -4.55 17.31
C SER A 450 6.03 -4.76 18.44
N VAL A 451 5.17 -3.76 18.64
CA VAL A 451 4.08 -3.78 19.63
C VAL A 451 2.75 -3.59 18.90
N GLU A 452 1.95 -4.65 18.87
CA GLU A 452 0.61 -4.58 18.30
C GLU A 452 -0.32 -3.77 19.23
N PRO A 453 -0.96 -2.69 18.75
CA PRO A 453 -1.89 -1.92 19.55
C PRO A 453 -3.23 -2.64 19.73
N SER A 454 -3.94 -2.28 20.79
CA SER A 454 -5.27 -2.82 21.08
C SER A 454 -6.28 -2.46 19.98
N LEU A 455 -6.96 -3.46 19.43
CA LEU A 455 -8.04 -3.33 18.43
C LEU A 455 -9.36 -2.73 18.96
N LYS A 456 -9.37 -2.14 20.16
CA LYS A 456 -10.59 -1.62 20.80
C LYS A 456 -11.04 -0.33 20.12
N MET A 457 -12.17 -0.39 19.40
CA MET A 457 -12.85 0.78 18.86
C MET A 457 -14.07 1.16 19.72
N THR A 458 -14.35 2.46 19.82
CA THR A 458 -15.62 2.95 20.35
C THR A 458 -16.76 2.37 19.51
N PRO A 459 -17.79 1.73 20.08
CA PRO A 459 -18.88 1.17 19.31
C PRO A 459 -19.66 2.27 18.58
N VAL A 460 -20.21 1.92 17.43
CA VAL A 460 -21.15 2.78 16.70
C VAL A 460 -22.41 2.94 17.55
N LYS A 461 -22.89 4.18 17.70
CA LYS A 461 -24.13 4.46 18.43
C LYS A 461 -25.33 3.79 17.74
N PRO A 462 -26.29 3.20 18.47
CA PRO A 462 -27.41 2.44 17.89
C PRO A 462 -28.16 3.18 16.77
N GLU A 463 -28.40 4.48 16.95
CA GLU A 463 -29.09 5.37 16.02
C GLU A 463 -28.34 5.60 14.69
N TYR A 464 -27.04 5.30 14.64
CA TYR A 464 -26.17 5.52 13.48
C TYR A 464 -25.72 4.23 12.79
N GLN A 465 -26.25 3.07 13.18
CA GLN A 465 -25.93 1.77 12.57
C GLN A 465 -26.14 1.75 11.05
N GLY A 466 -27.18 2.41 10.55
CA GLY A 466 -27.42 2.52 9.10
C GLY A 466 -26.36 3.31 8.34
N ILE A 467 -25.81 4.37 8.94
CA ILE A 467 -24.72 5.18 8.38
C ILE A 467 -23.42 4.37 8.44
N ALA A 468 -23.12 3.79 9.60
CA ALA A 468 -21.89 3.04 9.80
C ALA A 468 -21.76 1.82 8.88
N LYS A 469 -22.86 1.14 8.54
CA LYS A 469 -22.84 0.06 7.54
C LYS A 469 -22.30 0.53 6.18
N ILE A 470 -22.69 1.74 5.76
CA ILE A 470 -22.22 2.33 4.51
C ILE A 470 -20.76 2.75 4.62
N VAL A 471 -20.37 3.37 5.75
CA VAL A 471 -18.97 3.70 6.03
C VAL A 471 -18.10 2.45 5.97
N SER A 472 -18.48 1.37 6.65
CA SER A 472 -17.74 0.11 6.64
C SER A 472 -17.59 -0.47 5.24
N LEU A 473 -18.60 -0.37 4.37
CA LEU A 473 -18.49 -0.81 2.98
C LEU A 473 -17.45 0.02 2.19
N CYS A 474 -17.44 1.34 2.39
CA CYS A 474 -16.50 2.23 1.71
C CYS A 474 -15.08 2.12 2.30
N ALA A 475 -14.98 1.84 3.60
CA ALA A 475 -13.72 1.54 4.27
C ALA A 475 -13.16 0.17 3.84
N LYS A 476 -14.00 -0.83 3.52
CA LYS A 476 -13.56 -2.13 2.99
C LYS A 476 -12.83 -1.99 1.65
N CYS A 477 -13.46 -1.31 0.69
CA CYS A 477 -13.01 -1.33 -0.70
C CYS A 477 -11.66 -0.61 -0.90
N HIS A 478 -11.33 0.37 -0.04
CA HIS A 478 -10.15 1.23 -0.13
C HIS A 478 -9.92 1.92 -1.50
N LEU A 479 -10.83 1.78 -2.47
CA LEU A 479 -10.73 2.36 -3.81
C LEU A 479 -10.64 3.89 -3.79
N CYS A 480 -11.26 4.53 -2.80
CA CYS A 480 -11.14 5.99 -2.62
C CYS A 480 -9.70 6.44 -2.36
N LYS A 481 -8.79 5.55 -1.96
CA LYS A 481 -7.35 5.84 -1.95
C LYS A 481 -6.83 5.92 -3.38
N ASN A 482 -7.11 4.96 -4.25
CA ASN A 482 -6.49 4.91 -5.57
C ASN A 482 -7.12 5.90 -6.57
N ASP A 483 -8.45 6.04 -6.59
CA ASP A 483 -9.16 6.74 -7.66
C ASP A 483 -9.81 8.07 -7.25
N SER A 484 -9.43 8.66 -6.11
CA SER A 484 -9.97 9.96 -5.71
C SER A 484 -9.25 11.11 -6.43
N PRO A 485 -9.95 11.92 -7.25
CA PRO A 485 -9.34 13.04 -7.95
C PRO A 485 -8.70 14.06 -7.00
N LYS A 486 -9.25 14.17 -5.78
CA LYS A 486 -8.76 15.09 -4.76
C LYS A 486 -7.47 14.63 -4.10
N PHE A 487 -7.28 13.33 -3.88
CA PHE A 487 -6.07 12.83 -3.24
C PHE A 487 -4.82 13.17 -4.08
N ALA A 488 -4.92 13.08 -5.40
CA ALA A 488 -3.84 13.50 -6.30
C ALA A 488 -3.54 15.01 -6.21
N GLN A 489 -4.51 15.85 -5.81
CA GLN A 489 -4.41 17.32 -5.82
C GLN A 489 -3.91 17.90 -4.49
N THR A 490 -4.25 17.26 -3.36
CA THR A 490 -3.96 17.77 -2.02
C THR A 490 -3.04 16.83 -1.23
N PRO A 491 -2.06 17.37 -0.47
CA PRO A 491 -1.23 16.55 0.40
C PRO A 491 -1.94 16.13 1.71
N PHE A 492 -3.13 16.70 1.99
CA PHE A 492 -3.80 16.58 3.29
C PHE A 492 -4.92 15.55 3.32
N GLU A 493 -4.88 14.61 4.26
CA GLU A 493 -5.86 13.52 4.37
C GLU A 493 -7.28 14.05 4.58
N HIS A 494 -7.44 15.10 5.39
CA HIS A 494 -8.76 15.67 5.65
C HIS A 494 -9.45 16.19 4.39
N ASN A 495 -8.72 16.47 3.31
CA ASN A 495 -9.25 16.92 2.02
C ASN A 495 -9.43 15.77 1.02
N THR A 496 -9.48 14.52 1.49
CA THR A 496 -9.69 13.33 0.67
C THR A 496 -11.04 12.71 1.01
N ILE A 497 -11.61 11.93 0.08
CA ILE A 497 -12.86 11.19 0.31
C ILE A 497 -12.71 10.24 1.50
N ARG A 498 -11.55 9.60 1.64
CA ARG A 498 -11.28 8.72 2.79
C ARG A 498 -11.28 9.50 4.10
N GLY A 499 -10.58 10.64 4.16
CA GLY A 499 -10.55 11.47 5.35
C GLY A 499 -11.93 11.95 5.75
N ARG A 500 -12.79 12.31 4.78
CA ARG A 500 -14.19 12.66 5.04
C ARG A 500 -15.01 11.46 5.55
N ILE A 501 -14.83 10.26 4.98
CA ILE A 501 -15.46 9.03 5.50
C ILE A 501 -15.00 8.74 6.93
N ALA A 502 -13.72 8.94 7.25
CA ALA A 502 -13.18 8.76 8.60
C ALA A 502 -13.80 9.74 9.61
N MET A 503 -14.03 10.99 9.21
CA MET A 503 -14.78 11.96 10.04
C MET A 503 -16.23 11.50 10.28
N ILE A 504 -16.90 10.98 9.26
CA ILE A 504 -18.26 10.44 9.41
C ILE A 504 -18.26 9.23 10.36
N ASP A 505 -17.32 8.29 10.23
CA ASP A 505 -17.18 7.17 11.17
C ASP A 505 -16.99 7.67 12.61
N ALA A 506 -16.10 8.64 12.82
CA ALA A 506 -15.89 9.27 14.12
C ALA A 506 -17.19 9.88 14.67
N ALA A 507 -18.01 10.50 13.82
CA ALA A 507 -19.31 11.04 14.21
C ALA A 507 -20.31 9.94 14.61
N THR A 508 -20.36 8.83 13.85
CA THR A 508 -21.22 7.67 14.20
C THR A 508 -20.87 7.03 15.55
N ARG A 509 -19.63 7.24 16.03
CA ARG A 509 -19.12 6.75 17.32
C ARG A 509 -19.17 7.81 18.43
N GLY A 510 -19.66 9.01 18.12
CA GLY A 510 -19.77 10.12 19.08
C GLY A 510 -18.44 10.79 19.45
N GLN A 511 -17.40 10.60 18.64
CA GLN A 511 -16.11 11.26 18.85
C GLN A 511 -16.13 12.73 18.39
N ILE A 512 -17.01 13.05 17.44
CA ILE A 512 -17.30 14.39 16.95
C ILE A 512 -18.80 14.51 16.64
N ALA A 513 -19.36 15.71 16.73
CA ALA A 513 -20.76 15.95 16.32
C ALA A 513 -20.88 16.10 14.80
N PHE A 514 -21.94 15.56 14.18
CA PHE A 514 -22.20 15.71 12.74
C PHE A 514 -22.21 17.18 12.30
N LYS A 515 -22.78 18.09 13.10
CA LYS A 515 -22.77 19.54 12.82
C LYS A 515 -21.36 20.14 12.67
N ASN A 516 -20.36 19.58 13.35
CA ASN A 516 -18.98 20.10 13.30
C ASN A 516 -18.24 19.68 12.01
N ILE A 517 -18.78 18.70 11.27
CA ILE A 517 -18.19 18.21 10.01
C ILE A 517 -19.12 18.44 8.81
N GLN A 518 -20.27 19.11 9.00
CA GLN A 518 -21.30 19.25 7.97
C GLN A 518 -20.78 19.92 6.70
N SER A 519 -20.03 21.02 6.83
CA SER A 519 -19.42 21.72 5.69
C SER A 519 -18.47 20.81 4.92
N LEU A 520 -17.58 20.14 5.64
CA LEU A 520 -16.57 19.22 5.10
C LEU A 520 -17.20 18.03 4.37
N VAL A 521 -18.29 17.49 4.90
CA VAL A 521 -19.06 16.39 4.27
C VAL A 521 -19.83 16.88 3.05
N THR A 522 -20.39 18.09 3.10
CA THR A 522 -21.12 18.69 1.97
C THR A 522 -20.18 18.94 0.78
N GLU A 523 -18.97 19.40 1.04
CA GLU A 523 -17.92 19.59 0.01
C GLU A 523 -17.52 18.30 -0.71
N MET A 524 -17.77 17.12 -0.10
CA MET A 524 -17.45 15.83 -0.69
C MET A 524 -18.38 15.45 -1.86
N ALA A 525 -19.60 15.98 -1.91
CA ALA A 525 -20.63 15.54 -2.87
C ALA A 525 -20.27 15.71 -4.35
N PRO A 526 -19.61 16.79 -4.80
CA PRO A 526 -19.12 16.87 -6.18
C PRO A 526 -18.03 15.83 -6.46
N TRP A 527 -17.19 15.50 -5.48
CA TRP A 527 -16.02 14.63 -5.69
C TRP A 527 -16.41 13.19 -5.98
N THR A 528 -17.54 12.71 -5.44
CA THR A 528 -18.03 11.34 -5.63
C THR A 528 -18.48 11.08 -7.07
N LYS A 529 -18.89 12.12 -7.81
CA LYS A 529 -19.31 12.01 -9.22
C LYS A 529 -18.12 11.66 -10.12
N ASP A 530 -16.99 12.30 -9.85
CA ASP A 530 -15.76 12.21 -10.63
C ASP A 530 -14.89 10.98 -10.29
N MET A 531 -15.28 10.19 -9.27
CA MET A 531 -14.54 8.97 -8.92
C MET A 531 -14.63 7.93 -10.04
N ASN A 532 -13.55 7.20 -10.30
CA ASN A 532 -13.59 6.01 -11.15
C ASN A 532 -14.07 4.77 -10.36
N CYS A 533 -15.18 4.90 -9.63
CA CYS A 533 -15.76 3.82 -8.83
C CYS A 533 -16.95 3.16 -9.54
N PRO A 534 -17.20 1.87 -9.30
CA PRO A 534 -18.45 1.22 -9.71
C PRO A 534 -19.68 2.01 -9.25
N THR A 535 -20.73 2.06 -10.09
CA THR A 535 -21.96 2.86 -9.86
C THR A 535 -22.56 2.65 -8.47
N PHE A 536 -22.64 1.40 -8.00
CA PHE A 536 -23.21 1.10 -6.69
C PHE A 536 -22.42 1.73 -5.51
N ILE A 537 -21.09 1.91 -5.64
CA ILE A 537 -20.29 2.60 -4.61
C ILE A 537 -20.63 4.08 -4.62
N LYS A 538 -20.79 4.70 -5.80
CA LYS A 538 -21.17 6.12 -5.92
C LYS A 538 -22.54 6.39 -5.31
N GLU A 539 -23.52 5.52 -5.56
CA GLU A 539 -24.86 5.62 -4.98
C GLU A 539 -24.82 5.52 -3.45
N ARG A 540 -24.06 4.57 -2.89
CA ARG A 540 -23.87 4.43 -1.44
C ARG A 540 -23.14 5.62 -0.83
N MET A 541 -22.16 6.17 -1.53
CA MET A 541 -21.48 7.39 -1.09
C MET A 541 -22.42 8.59 -1.05
N GLN A 542 -23.31 8.75 -2.04
CA GLN A 542 -24.31 9.81 -2.01
C GLN A 542 -25.30 9.62 -0.86
N GLU A 543 -25.79 8.39 -0.65
CA GLU A 543 -26.64 8.05 0.50
C GLU A 543 -25.97 8.36 1.85
N LEU A 544 -24.66 8.10 1.96
CA LEU A 544 -23.86 8.42 3.14
C LEU A 544 -23.82 9.91 3.41
N ILE A 545 -23.59 10.72 2.38
CA ILE A 545 -23.55 12.18 2.47
C ILE A 545 -24.90 12.72 2.93
N ASP A 546 -25.98 12.33 2.26
CA ASP A 546 -27.33 12.85 2.53
C ASP A 546 -27.77 12.52 3.96
N LYS A 547 -27.53 11.29 4.42
CA LYS A 547 -27.83 10.88 5.80
C LYS A 547 -26.99 11.63 6.82
N SER A 548 -25.71 11.89 6.52
CA SER A 548 -24.83 12.62 7.42
C SER A 548 -25.23 14.09 7.55
N ILE A 549 -25.63 14.73 6.44
CA ILE A 549 -26.13 16.11 6.42
C ILE A 549 -27.45 16.22 7.18
N ALA A 550 -28.38 15.28 6.99
CA ALA A 550 -29.63 15.26 7.74
C ALA A 550 -29.39 15.23 9.25
N ARG A 551 -28.43 14.41 9.72
CA ARG A 551 -28.04 14.33 11.14
C ARG A 551 -27.30 15.54 11.68
N ALA A 552 -26.72 16.37 10.83
CA ALA A 552 -26.12 17.63 11.27
C ALA A 552 -27.17 18.70 11.63
N ASN A 553 -28.39 18.54 11.09
CA ASN A 553 -29.51 19.45 11.32
C ASN A 553 -30.42 19.02 12.49
N ASP A 554 -30.27 17.77 12.96
CA ASP A 554 -30.86 17.22 14.19
C ASP A 554 -30.00 17.60 15.42
#